data_AF-A0A967SQR6-F1
#
_entry.id   AF-A0A967SQR6-F1
#
_cell.length_a   1.000
_cell.length_b   1.000
_cell.length_c   1.000
_cell.angle_alpha   90.00
_cell.angle_beta   90.00
_cell.angle_gamma   90.00
#
_symmetry.space_group_name_H-M   'P 1'
#
loop_
_entity.id
_entity.type
_entity.pdbx_description
1 polymer ?
#
loop_
_entity_poly.entity_id
_entity_poly.type
_entity_poly.pdbx_seq_one_letter_code
_entity_poly.pdbx_strand_id
1 'polypeptide(L)' 'SAADKLATARRILRDYRAHGESAWSRYEGGRSGTLWYYRALVGAYRYRDVDGHVDELDDLVTALEE' A
#
# COMPACT_ATOMS: atom_id res chain seq x y z
N SER A 1 -4.74 -3.13 12.64
CA SER A 1 -3.33 -3.33 13.03
C SER A 1 -2.41 -2.95 11.86
N ALA A 2 -1.09 -2.93 12.03
CA ALA A 2 -0.14 -2.80 10.92
C ALA A 2 -0.20 -4.02 9.98
N ALA A 3 -0.37 -5.23 10.54
CA ALA A 3 -0.52 -6.47 9.80
C ALA A 3 -1.74 -6.48 8.85
N ASP A 4 -2.90 -5.97 9.30
CA ASP A 4 -4.10 -5.86 8.45
C ASP A 4 -3.86 -4.93 7.24
N LYS A 5 -3.11 -3.85 7.47
CA LYS A 5 -2.80 -2.87 6.43
C LYS A 5 -1.79 -3.42 5.43
N LEU A 6 -0.80 -4.19 5.89
CA LEU A 6 0.11 -4.93 5.01
C LEU A 6 -0.64 -5.97 4.17
N ALA A 7 -1.55 -6.74 4.76
CA ALA A 7 -2.37 -7.69 4.01
C ALA A 7 -3.23 -6.99 2.94
N THR A 8 -3.76 -5.81 3.26
CA THR A 8 -4.54 -5.00 2.30
C THR A 8 -3.66 -4.46 1.17
N ALA A 9 -2.45 -3.98 1.46
CA ALA A 9 -1.48 -3.52 0.46
C ALA A 9 -1.08 -4.66 -0.49
N ARG A 10 -0.80 -5.86 0.03
CA ARG A 10 -0.50 -7.05 -0.80
C ARG A 10 -1.66 -7.40 -1.73
N ARG A 11 -2.91 -7.29 -1.27
CA ARG A 11 -4.10 -7.51 -2.11
C ARG A 11 -4.17 -6.50 -3.25
N ILE A 12 -3.95 -5.22 -2.96
CA ILE A 12 -3.94 -4.14 -3.98
C ILE A 12 -2.87 -4.41 -5.03
N LEU A 13 -1.65 -4.75 -4.61
CA LEU A 13 -0.56 -5.07 -5.55
C LEU A 13 -0.88 -6.28 -6.42
N ARG A 14 -1.49 -7.34 -5.86
CA ARG A 14 -1.92 -8.50 -6.65
C ARG A 14 -2.95 -8.10 -7.70
N ASP A 15 -3.94 -7.29 -7.33
CA ASP A 15 -4.97 -6.84 -8.26
C ASP A 15 -4.41 -5.91 -9.34
N TYR A 16 -3.49 -5.01 -8.96
CA TYR A 16 -2.77 -4.14 -9.89
C TYR A 16 -1.94 -4.96 -10.89
N ARG A 17 -1.19 -5.96 -10.43
CA ARG A 17 -0.44 -6.86 -11.33
C ARG A 17 -1.34 -7.66 -12.27
N ALA A 18 -2.55 -8.01 -11.84
CA ALA A 18 -3.48 -8.80 -12.65
C ALA A 18 -4.29 -7.96 -13.66
N HIS A 19 -4.57 -6.69 -13.34
CA HIS A 19 -5.53 -5.87 -14.08
C HIS A 19 -4.99 -4.49 -14.49
N GLY A 20 -3.76 -4.15 -14.12
CA GLY A 20 -3.14 -2.85 -14.33
C GLY A 20 -3.95 -1.71 -13.74
N GLU A 21 -3.99 -0.59 -14.45
CA GLU A 21 -4.71 0.63 -14.04
C GLU A 21 -6.22 0.40 -13.79
N SER A 22 -6.84 -0.60 -14.41
CA SER A 22 -8.26 -0.88 -14.18
C SER A 22 -8.55 -1.37 -12.74
N ALA A 23 -7.54 -1.89 -12.03
CA ALA A 23 -7.65 -2.30 -10.64
C ALA A 23 -8.08 -1.13 -9.72
N TRP A 24 -7.65 0.09 -10.03
CA TRP A 24 -7.91 1.28 -9.20
C TRP A 24 -9.40 1.63 -9.09
N SER A 25 -10.22 1.21 -10.06
CA SER A 25 -11.69 1.38 -10.01
C SER A 25 -12.34 0.66 -8.83
N ARG A 26 -11.67 -0.33 -8.23
CA ARG A 26 -12.15 -1.12 -7.09
C ARG A 26 -11.82 -0.49 -5.73
N TYR A 27 -11.01 0.58 -5.72
CA TYR A 27 -10.47 1.17 -4.50
C TYR A 27 -10.93 2.62 -4.35
N GLU A 28 -11.43 2.96 -3.16
CA GLU A 28 -11.85 4.32 -2.84
C GLU A 28 -10.66 5.27 -2.90
N GLY A 29 -10.81 6.39 -3.60
CA GLY A 29 -9.74 7.35 -3.86
C GLY A 29 -8.86 7.03 -5.07
N GLY A 30 -9.11 5.92 -5.78
CA GLY A 30 -8.36 5.53 -6.97
C GLY A 30 -6.85 5.38 -6.71
N ARG A 31 -6.03 5.46 -7.75
CA ARG A 31 -4.57 5.34 -7.65
C ARG A 31 -3.99 6.36 -6.67
N SER A 32 -4.21 7.64 -6.92
CA SER A 32 -3.58 8.72 -6.16
C SER A 32 -3.99 8.74 -4.69
N GLY A 33 -5.28 8.56 -4.38
CA GLY A 33 -5.77 8.54 -3.00
C GLY A 33 -5.26 7.33 -2.23
N THR A 34 -5.22 6.16 -2.89
CA THR A 34 -4.69 4.94 -2.29
C THR A 34 -3.20 5.06 -1.99
N LEU A 35 -2.41 5.54 -2.96
CA LEU A 35 -0.96 5.72 -2.80
C LEU A 35 -0.64 6.75 -1.72
N TRP A 36 -1.32 7.90 -1.71
CA TRP A 36 -1.15 8.92 -0.66
C TRP A 36 -1.43 8.35 0.72
N TYR A 37 -2.53 7.59 0.88
CA TYR A 37 -2.89 6.97 2.16
C TYR A 37 -1.81 6.01 2.66
N TYR A 38 -1.30 5.12 1.79
CA TYR A 38 -0.28 4.16 2.19
C TYR A 38 1.08 4.79 2.44
N ARG A 39 1.48 5.84 1.70
CA ARG A 39 2.70 6.61 2.00
C ARG A 39 2.62 7.30 3.37
N ALA A 40 1.48 7.90 3.70
CA ALA A 40 1.27 8.44 5.05
C ALA A 40 1.36 7.34 6.13
N LEU A 41 0.85 6.15 5.83
CA LEU A 41 0.90 5.00 6.74
C LEU A 41 2.33 4.50 6.98
N VAL A 42 3.15 4.38 5.92
CA VAL A 42 4.57 4.03 6.03
C VAL A 42 5.29 5.05 6.91
N GLY A 43 5.08 6.35 6.68
CA GLY A 43 5.68 7.39 7.50
C GLY A 43 5.28 7.30 8.97
N ALA A 44 4.00 7.05 9.25
CA ALA A 44 3.49 6.90 10.61
C ALA A 44 4.03 5.65 11.33
N TYR A 45 4.23 4.53 10.61
CA TYR A 45 4.78 3.31 11.20
C TYR A 45 6.30 3.37 11.37
N ARG A 46 7.05 3.99 10.44
CA ARG A 46 8.49 4.24 10.60
C ARG A 46 8.76 5.07 11.85
N TYR A 47 7.95 6.11 12.09
CA TYR A 47 8.12 6.98 13.25
C TYR A 47 7.92 6.25 14.60
N ARG A 48 7.12 5.19 14.62
CA ARG A 48 6.77 4.47 15.85
C ARG A 48 7.61 3.21 16.10
N ASP A 49 8.59 2.90 15.24
CA ASP A 49 9.44 1.69 15.29
C ASP A 49 8.64 0.38 15.46
N VAL A 50 7.52 0.30 14.73
CA VAL A 50 6.55 -0.79 14.89
C VAL A 50 6.91 -1.93 13.94
N ASP A 51 7.58 -2.94 14.50
CA ASP A 51 7.51 -4.34 14.07
C ASP A 51 8.29 -4.80 12.83
N GLY A 52 9.21 -4.02 12.25
CA GLY A 52 10.09 -4.53 11.15
C GLY A 52 9.35 -4.93 9.85
N HIS A 53 8.05 -4.68 9.76
CA HIS A 53 7.20 -4.94 8.59
C HIS A 53 6.91 -3.68 7.77
N VAL A 54 7.48 -2.55 8.16
CA VAL A 54 7.29 -1.26 7.49
C VAL A 54 8.07 -1.18 6.18
N ASP A 55 9.24 -1.82 6.11
CA ASP A 55 10.03 -1.84 4.88
C ASP A 55 9.36 -2.67 3.79
N GLU A 56 8.75 -3.81 4.15
CA GLU A 56 7.94 -4.57 3.18
C GLU A 56 6.74 -3.73 2.68
N LEU A 57 6.09 -2.98 3.58
CA LEU A 57 5.01 -2.09 3.15
C LEU A 57 5.53 -0.98 2.22
N ASP A 58 6.70 -0.42 2.50
CA ASP A 58 7.34 0.63 1.68
C ASP A 58 7.67 0.10 0.28
N ASP A 59 8.25 -1.09 0.18
CA ASP A 59 8.57 -1.76 -1.08
C ASP A 59 7.31 -2.02 -1.92
N LEU A 60 6.22 -2.49 -1.29
CA LEU A 60 4.95 -2.73 -1.96
C LEU A 60 4.33 -1.44 -2.51
N VAL A 61 4.42 -0.34 -1.76
CA VAL A 61 3.88 0.96 -2.19
C VAL A 61 4.73 1.53 -3.33
N THR A 62 6.05 1.40 -3.27
CA THR A 62 6.94 1.76 -4.38
C THR A 62 6.59 0.99 -5.65
N ALA A 63 6.34 -0.31 -5.56
CA ALA A 63 5.93 -1.12 -6.71
C ALA A 63 4.54 -0.75 -7.29
N LEU A 64 3.71 -0.01 -6.55
CA LEU A 64 2.41 0.48 -7.01
C LEU A 64 2.49 1.89 -7.64
N GLU A 65 3.60 2.60 -7.42
CA GLU A 65 3.84 3.95 -7.95
C GLU A 65 4.45 3.96 -9.36
N GLU A 66 5.08 2.86 -9.76
CA GLU A 66 5.47 2.57 -11.15
C GLU A 66 4.24 2.41 -12.05
#